data_AF-A0AA43IEX3-F1
#
_entry.id   AF-A0AA43IEX3-F1
#
_cell.length_a   1.000
_cell.length_b   1.000
_cell.length_c   1.000
_cell.angle_alpha   90.00
_cell.angle_beta   90.00
_cell.angle_gamma   90.00
#
_symmetry.space_group_name_H-M   'P 1'
#
loop_
_entity.id
_entity.type
_entity.pdbx_description
1 polymer ?
#
loop_
_entity_poly.entity_id
_entity_poly.type
_entity_poly.pdbx_seq_one_letter_code
_entity_poly.pdbx_strand_id
1 'polypeptide(L)' 'MGIVVTLIVVAVIAAIEVPLMWKKKLIKEMWAFSFLLLLGAFFSLINALHISVSNPLGWMIFIYKPISDTISAWLS' A
#
# COMPACT_ATOMS: atom_id res chain seq x y z
N MET A 1 -5.58 0.80 17.85
CA MET A 1 -6.50 -0.36 17.76
C MET A 1 -6.65 -0.88 16.32
N GLY A 2 -6.80 -0.01 15.32
CA GLY A 2 -6.98 -0.44 13.91
C GLY A 2 -5.87 -1.34 13.34
N ILE A 3 -4.60 -1.03 13.61
CA ILE A 3 -3.45 -1.79 13.06
C ILE A 3 -3.46 -3.27 13.49
N VAL A 4 -3.75 -3.53 14.77
CA VAL A 4 -3.76 -4.90 15.32
C VAL A 4 -4.89 -5.71 14.67
N VAL A 5 -6.06 -5.11 14.49
CA VAL A 5 -7.20 -5.76 13.82
C VAL A 5 -6.86 -6.05 12.36
N THR A 6 -6.26 -5.11 11.64
CA THR A 6 -5.81 -5.32 10.25
C THR A 6 -4.82 -6.47 10.16
N LEU A 7 -3.82 -6.54 11.04
CA LEU A 7 -2.82 -7.61 11.04
C LEU A 7 -3.46 -8.98 11.30
N ILE A 8 -4.41 -9.06 12.25
CA ILE A 8 -5.15 -10.30 12.53
C ILE A 8 -5.95 -10.73 11.31
N VAL A 9 -6.68 -9.82 10.67
CA VAL A 9 -7.47 -10.11 9.46
C VAL A 9 -6.57 -10.60 8.33
N VAL A 10 -5.47 -9.89 8.05
CA VAL A 10 -4.49 -10.28 7.03
C VAL A 10 -3.91 -11.67 7.31
N ALA A 11 -3.57 -11.96 8.57
CA ALA A 11 -3.03 -13.26 8.97
C ALA A 11 -4.06 -14.40 8.80
N VAL A 12 -5.32 -14.17 9.17
CA VAL A 12 -6.41 -15.17 9.01
C VAL A 12 -6.65 -15.47 7.54
N ILE A 13 -6.74 -14.42 6.71
CA ILE A 13 -6.95 -14.56 5.26
C ILE A 13 -5.77 -15.34 4.64
N ALA A 14 -4.53 -14.94 4.93
CA ALA A 14 -3.34 -15.64 4.45
C ALA A 14 -3.30 -17.11 4.90
N ALA A 15 -3.66 -17.40 6.15
CA ALA A 15 -3.66 -18.76 6.69
C ALA A 15 -4.70 -19.68 6.03
N ILE A 16 -5.77 -19.13 5.43
CA ILE A 16 -6.78 -19.91 4.69
C ILE A 16 -6.38 -20.04 3.22
N GLU A 17 -6.05 -18.93 2.56
CA GLU A 17 -5.86 -18.91 1.11
C GLU A 17 -4.50 -19.43 0.66
N VAL A 18 -3.40 -19.15 1.40
CA VAL A 18 -2.06 -19.63 1.04
C VAL A 18 -1.99 -21.17 1.00
N PRO A 19 -2.42 -21.94 2.03
CA PRO A 19 -2.38 -23.39 1.96
C PRO A 19 -3.38 -23.96 0.95
N LEU A 20 -4.52 -23.30 0.72
CA LEU A 20 -5.49 -23.72 -0.28
C LEU A 20 -4.88 -23.64 -1.70
N MET A 21 -4.22 -22.52 -2.02
CA MET A 21 -3.56 -22.29 -3.31
C MET A 21 -2.33 -23.18 -3.50
N TRP A 22 -1.56 -23.41 -2.43
CA TRP A 22 -0.42 -24.33 -2.44
C TRP A 22 -0.86 -25.76 -2.76
N LYS A 23 -1.94 -26.25 -2.12
CA LYS A 23 -2.51 -27.58 -2.41
C LYS A 23 -2.97 -27.72 -3.86
N LYS A 24 -3.47 -26.64 -4.46
CA LYS A 24 -3.90 -26.62 -5.86
C LYS A 24 -2.78 -26.33 -6.87
N LYS A 25 -1.53 -26.14 -6.42
CA LYS A 25 -0.37 -25.74 -7.25
C LYS A 25 -0.59 -24.45 -8.06
N LEU A 26 -1.43 -23.54 -7.57
CA LEU A 26 -1.82 -22.31 -8.27
C LEU A 26 -0.83 -21.17 -7.98
N ILE A 27 0.44 -21.34 -8.36
CA ILE A 27 1.53 -20.39 -8.04
C ILE A 27 1.25 -18.97 -8.58
N LYS A 28 0.67 -18.86 -9.79
CA LYS A 28 0.32 -17.55 -10.38
C LYS A 28 -0.75 -16.81 -9.59
N GLU A 29 -1.78 -17.53 -9.16
CA GLU A 29 -2.85 -16.96 -8.33
C GLU A 29 -2.33 -16.61 -6.94
N MET A 30 -1.46 -17.44 -6.38
CA MET A 30 -0.82 -17.17 -5.09
C MET A 30 0.00 -15.88 -5.11
N TRP A 31 0.68 -15.58 -6.23
CA TRP A 31 1.42 -14.33 -6.40
C TRP A 31 0.49 -13.12 -6.52
N ALA A 32 -0.55 -13.21 -7.35
CA ALA A 32 -1.55 -12.14 -7.48
C ALA A 32 -2.29 -11.88 -6.16
N PHE A 33 -2.64 -12.95 -5.45
CA PHE A 33 -3.29 -12.90 -4.15
C PHE A 33 -2.39 -12.25 -3.10
N SER A 34 -1.14 -12.71 -2.98
CA SER A 34 -0.18 -12.12 -2.05
C SER A 34 0.09 -10.65 -2.35
N PHE A 35 0.15 -10.27 -3.63
CA PHE A 35 0.29 -8.87 -4.03
C PHE A 35 -0.91 -8.03 -3.59
N LEU A 36 -2.13 -8.51 -3.84
CA LEU A 36 -3.36 -7.81 -3.48
C LEU A 36 -3.52 -7.69 -1.96
N LEU A 37 -3.17 -8.75 -1.21
CA LEU A 37 -3.21 -8.78 0.24
C LEU A 37 -2.20 -7.79 0.85
N LEU A 38 -0.98 -7.75 0.30
CA LEU A 38 0.06 -6.82 0.74
C LEU A 38 -0.32 -5.38 0.43
N LEU A 39 -0.91 -5.13 -0.74
CA LEU A 39 -1.41 -3.82 -1.15
C LEU A 39 -2.54 -3.35 -0.23
N GLY A 40 -3.52 -4.21 0.09
CA GLY A 40 -4.57 -3.91 1.05
C GLY A 40 -4.05 -3.62 2.47
N ALA A 41 -3.08 -4.43 2.94
CA ALA A 41 -2.41 -4.21 4.21
C ALA A 41 -1.65 -2.88 4.24
N PHE A 42 -0.94 -2.55 3.16
CA PHE A 42 -0.20 -1.29 3.00
C PHE A 42 -1.12 -0.07 3.08
N PHE A 43 -2.23 -0.06 2.34
CA PHE A 43 -3.22 1.02 2.42
C PHE A 43 -3.86 1.14 3.79
N SER A 44 -4.20 0.00 4.41
CA SER A 44 -4.77 -0.03 5.76
C SER A 44 -3.78 0.50 6.79
N LEU A 45 -2.49 0.20 6.64
CA LEU A 45 -1.43 0.69 7.52
C LEU A 45 -1.21 2.20 7.37
N ILE A 46 -1.21 2.73 6.13
CA ILE A 46 -1.16 4.18 5.86
C ILE A 46 -2.31 4.90 6.58
N ASN A 47 -3.53 4.38 6.43
CA ASN A 47 -4.71 4.97 7.03
C ASN A 47 -4.68 4.85 8.57
N ALA A 48 -4.28 3.69 9.10
CA ALA A 48 -4.30 3.40 10.53
C ALA A 48 -3.15 4.05 11.31
N LEU A 49 -2.01 4.32 10.68
CA LEU A 49 -0.93 5.09 11.29
C LEU A 49 -1.32 6.55 11.52
N HIS A 50 -2.51 7.00 11.08
CA HIS A 50 -2.85 8.42 11.05
C HIS A 50 -1.65 9.21 10.49
N ILE A 51 -0.96 8.62 9.51
CA ILE A 51 -0.44 9.41 8.42
C ILE A 51 -1.73 9.94 7.79
N SER A 52 -2.31 10.98 8.42
CA SER A 52 -2.87 12.08 7.69
C SER A 52 -1.88 12.22 6.57
N VAL A 53 -2.28 11.87 5.34
CA VAL A 53 -1.58 12.30 4.14
C VAL A 53 -1.16 13.71 4.49
N SER A 54 0.12 13.94 4.85
CA SER A 54 0.50 15.11 5.66
C SER A 54 0.21 16.31 4.80
N ASN A 55 -1.01 16.83 4.90
CA ASN A 55 -1.71 17.45 3.80
C ASN A 55 -1.74 16.62 2.47
N PRO A 56 -2.90 16.26 1.88
CA PRO A 56 -2.97 15.83 0.47
C PRO A 56 -2.25 16.80 -0.46
N LEU A 57 -2.26 18.10 -0.11
CA LEU A 57 -1.48 19.12 -0.77
C LEU A 57 0.03 18.91 -0.59
N GLY A 58 0.52 18.31 0.51
CA GLY A 58 1.94 18.05 0.75
C GLY A 58 2.52 16.99 -0.19
N TRP A 59 1.75 15.94 -0.47
CA TRP A 59 2.10 14.96 -1.51
C TRP A 59 2.07 15.58 -2.90
N MET A 60 1.05 16.40 -3.18
CA MET A 60 0.98 17.18 -4.42
C MET A 60 2.19 18.12 -4.54
N ILE A 61 2.57 18.83 -3.49
CA ILE A 61 3.74 19.71 -3.45
C ILE A 61 5.01 18.90 -3.71
N PHE A 62 5.19 17.72 -3.11
CA PHE A 62 6.38 16.89 -3.35
C PHE A 62 6.52 16.45 -4.82
N ILE A 63 5.39 16.11 -5.47
CA ILE A 63 5.35 15.73 -6.90
C ILE A 63 5.58 16.95 -7.80
N TYR A 64 4.99 18.10 -7.47
CA TYR A 64 5.05 19.31 -8.28
C TYR A 64 6.31 20.16 -8.05
N LYS A 65 6.98 20.03 -6.91
CA LYS A 65 8.20 20.77 -6.56
C LYS A 65 9.34 20.61 -7.59
N PRO A 66 9.72 19.40 -8.04
CA PRO A 66 10.76 19.26 -9.08
C PRO A 66 10.35 19.89 -10.42
N ILE A 67 9.05 19.99 -10.72
CA ILE A 67 8.54 20.65 -11.92
C ILE A 67 8.61 22.17 -11.76
N SER A 68 8.27 22.69 -10.57
CA SER A 68 8.36 24.11 -10.26
C SER A 68 9.81 24.61 -10.28
N ASP A 69 10.75 23.83 -9.75
CA ASP A 69 12.18 24.18 -9.73
C ASP A 69 12.74 24.24 -11.16
N THR A 70 12.38 23.30 -12.03
CA THR A 70 12.81 23.30 -13.44
C THR A 70 12.21 24.46 -14.23
N ILE A 71 10.93 24.80 -14.00
CA ILE A 71 10.29 25.98 -14.62
C ILE A 71 10.93 27.27 -14.12
N SER A 72 11.23 27.39 -12.82
CA SER A 72 11.88 28.58 -12.26
C SER A 72 13.31 28.77 -12.78
N ALA A 73 14.05 27.67 -12.97
CA ALA A 73 15.38 27.68 -13.56
C ALA A 73 15.36 27.96 -15.07
N TRP A 74 14.24 27.72 -15.75
CA TRP A 74 14.03 28.06 -17.17
C TRP A 74 13.61 29.52 -17.38
N LEU A 75 12.96 30.12 -16.38
CA LEU A 75 12.49 31.51 -16.39
C LEU A 75 13.54 32.52 -15.88
N SER A 76 14.65 32.05 -15.32
CA SER A 76 15.82 32.84 -14.91
C SER A 76 16.91 32.86 -15.97
#